data_AF-A0A1Q9N1J4-F1
#
_entry.id   AF-A0A1Q9N1J4-F1
#
_cell.length_a   1.000
_cell.length_b   1.000
_cell.length_c   1.000
_cell.angle_alpha   90.00
_cell.angle_beta   90.00
_cell.angle_gamma   90.00
#
_symmetry.space_group_name_H-M   'P 1'
#
loop_
_entity.id
_entity.type
_entity.pdbx_description
1 polymer ?
#
loop_
_entity_poly.entity_id
_entity_poly.type
_entity_poly.pdbx_seq_one_letter_code
_entity_poly.pdbx_strand_id
1 'polypeptide(L)'
;MSPENNKYRLEPFIGADGVALEQEVIFYKMNLDGTSEPGTTLEQMLIVSIARLNDLDKRFPCRENALAITKMEEALMWLNKRTENRISRGVEGKHII
;
A
#
# COMPACT_ATOMS: atom_id res chain seq x y z
N MET A 1 21.49 5.15 11.50
CA MET A 1 20.09 4.92 11.11
C MET A 1 19.87 3.43 11.13
N SER A 2 18.94 2.93 11.96
CA SER A 2 18.46 1.55 11.76
C SER A 2 18.05 1.43 10.29
N PRO A 3 18.41 0.36 9.56
CA PRO A 3 17.85 0.17 8.23
C PRO A 3 16.33 0.18 8.41
N GLU A 4 15.68 1.20 7.85
CA GLU A 4 14.22 1.28 7.84
C GLU A 4 13.76 0.11 6.98
N ASN A 5 13.41 -0.99 7.64
CA ASN A 5 12.91 -2.18 6.98
C ASN A 5 11.52 -1.85 6.45
N ASN A 6 11.46 -1.33 5.23
CA ASN A 6 10.25 -1.09 4.45
C ASN A 6 9.73 -2.39 3.83
N LYS A 7 9.79 -3.45 4.64
CA LYS A 7 9.52 -4.84 4.32
C LYS A 7 8.60 -5.38 5.41
N TYR A 8 7.40 -5.77 5.00
CA TYR A 8 6.33 -6.20 5.89
C TYR A 8 5.92 -7.62 5.49
N ARG A 9 6.05 -8.56 6.43
CA ARG A 9 5.53 -9.91 6.26
C ARG A 9 4.04 -9.91 6.56
N LEU A 10 3.24 -10.45 5.66
CA LEU A 10 1.82 -10.65 5.89
C LEU A 10 1.60 -11.90 6.73
N GLU A 11 0.55 -11.89 7.54
CA GLU A 11 0.14 -13.10 8.25
C GLU A 11 -0.18 -14.20 7.21
N PRO A 12 0.41 -15.39 7.34
CA PRO A 12 0.25 -16.44 6.35
C PRO A 12 -1.21 -16.90 6.32
N PHE A 13 -1.78 -16.91 5.12
CA PHE A 13 -3.05 -17.57 4.89
C PHE A 13 -2.80 -19.08 4.81
N ILE A 14 -3.42 -19.83 5.72
CA ILE A 14 -3.37 -21.30 5.71
C ILE A 14 -4.38 -21.78 4.68
N GLY A 15 -3.87 -22.33 3.57
CA GLY A 15 -4.69 -22.93 2.53
C GLY A 15 -5.44 -24.16 3.03
N ALA A 16 -6.43 -24.61 2.25
CA ALA A 16 -7.20 -25.83 2.56
C ALA A 16 -6.34 -27.11 2.61
N ASP A 17 -5.16 -27.07 2.00
CA ASP A 17 -4.13 -28.11 2.00
C ASP A 17 -3.20 -28.06 3.23
N GLY A 18 -3.43 -27.12 4.16
CA GLY A 18 -2.61 -26.91 5.35
C GLY A 18 -1.28 -26.23 5.07
N VAL A 19 -1.03 -25.79 3.83
CA VAL A 19 0.21 -25.09 3.48
C VAL A 19 0.06 -23.60 3.81
N ALA A 20 0.96 -23.11 4.65
CA ALA A 20 1.10 -21.69 4.93
C ALA A 20 1.89 -21.03 3.78
N LEU A 21 1.23 -20.16 3.02
CA LEU A 21 1.92 -19.35 2.02
C LEU A 21 2.38 -18.04 2.65
N GLU A 22 3.69 -17.92 2.86
CA GLU A 22 4.29 -16.67 3.31
C GLU A 22 4.21 -15.64 2.18
N GLN A 23 3.74 -14.44 2.51
CA GLN A 23 3.70 -13.31 1.59
C GLN A 23 4.36 -12.10 2.22
N GLU A 24 4.90 -11.25 1.36
CA GLU A 24 5.68 -10.09 1.76
C GLU A 24 5.32 -8.88 0.90
N VAL A 25 5.27 -7.72 1.55
CA VAL A 25 5.13 -6.41 0.91
C VAL A 25 6.40 -5.62 1.15
N ILE A 26 7.07 -5.23 0.07
CA ILE A 26 8.26 -4.38 0.09
C ILE A 26 7.87 -3.03 -0.51
N PHE A 27 8.12 -1.93 0.20
CA PHE A 27 7.88 -0.56 -0.31
C PHE A 27 9.15 0.02 -0.96
N TYR A 28 10.30 -0.19 -0.33
CA TYR A 28 11.60 -0.05 -0.97
C TYR A 28 12.63 -0.84 -0.17
N LYS A 29 13.76 -1.14 -0.81
CA LYS A 29 14.89 -1.78 -0.14
C LYS A 29 16.14 -0.94 -0.39
N MET A 30 16.90 -0.69 0.65
CA MET A 30 18.20 -0.02 0.55
C MET A 30 19.32 -1.07 0.61
N ASN A 31 20.17 -1.06 -0.41
CA ASN A 31 21.28 -1.98 -0.54
C ASN A 31 22.51 -1.45 0.20
N LEU A 32 23.44 -2.36 0.54
CA LEU A 32 24.67 -2.03 1.26
C LEU A 32 25.60 -1.12 0.47
N ASP A 33 25.49 -1.12 -0.87
CA ASP A 33 26.25 -0.27 -1.78
C ASP A 33 25.65 1.15 -1.92
N GLY A 34 24.55 1.45 -1.20
CA GLY A 34 23.86 2.73 -1.25
C GLY A 34 22.84 2.86 -2.39
N THR A 35 22.64 1.81 -3.20
CA THR A 35 21.56 1.78 -4.21
C THR A 35 20.22 1.40 -3.59
N SER A 36 19.12 1.73 -4.27
CA SER A 36 17.76 1.40 -3.83
C SER A 36 17.03 0.54 -4.84
N GLU A 37 16.33 -0.49 -4.38
CA GLU A 37 15.38 -1.25 -5.17
C GLU A 37 13.96 -0.73 -4.89
N PRO A 38 13.21 -0.31 -5.94
CA PRO A 38 11.83 0.13 -5.76
C PRO A 38 10.93 -1.05 -5.41
N GLY A 39 9.98 -0.83 -4.50
CA GLY A 39 8.91 -1.76 -4.17
C GLY A 39 7.55 -1.20 -4.59
N THR A 40 6.52 -1.43 -3.76
CA THR A 40 5.18 -0.87 -3.92
C THR A 40 5.02 0.46 -3.19
N THR A 41 3.84 1.06 -3.29
CA THR A 41 3.46 2.27 -2.53
C THR A 41 2.17 2.07 -1.77
N LEU A 42 1.89 2.95 -0.80
CA LEU A 42 0.63 2.88 -0.04
C LEU A 42 -0.58 3.12 -0.95
N GLU A 43 -0.42 4.01 -1.94
CA GLU A 43 -1.41 4.27 -2.97
C GLU A 43 -1.72 3.01 -3.77
N GLN A 44 -0.70 2.25 -4.20
CA GLN A 44 -0.90 1.00 -4.92
C GLN A 44 -1.59 -0.06 -4.05
N MET A 45 -1.22 -0.17 -2.78
CA MET A 45 -1.91 -1.08 -1.84
C MET A 45 -3.39 -0.73 -1.69
N LEU A 46 -3.73 0.56 -1.57
CA LEU A 46 -5.13 1.00 -1.50
C LEU A 46 -5.86 0.74 -2.82
N ILE A 47 -5.25 1.00 -3.98
CA ILE A 47 -5.87 0.77 -5.30
C ILE A 47 -6.26 -0.70 -5.47
N VAL A 48 -5.36 -1.65 -5.16
CA VAL A 48 -5.68 -3.08 -5.29
C VAL A 48 -6.74 -3.53 -4.29
N SER A 49 -6.71 -3.00 -3.05
CA SER A 49 -7.73 -3.28 -2.03
C SER A 49 -9.11 -2.74 -2.42
N ILE A 50 -9.19 -1.50 -2.93
CA ILE A 50 -10.43 -0.88 -3.43
C ILE A 50 -10.98 -1.71 -4.60
N ALA A 51 -10.14 -2.09 -5.56
CA ALA A 51 -10.57 -2.90 -6.70
C ALA A 51 -11.12 -4.26 -6.25
N ARG A 52 -10.43 -4.93 -5.32
CA ARG A 52 -10.87 -6.23 -4.79
C ARG A 52 -12.19 -6.13 -4.02
N LEU A 53 -12.35 -5.11 -3.19
CA LEU A 53 -13.56 -4.93 -2.39
C LEU A 53 -14.75 -4.51 -3.24
N ASN A 54 -14.53 -3.71 -4.30
CA ASN A 54 -15.58 -3.39 -5.28
C ASN A 54 -16.08 -4.64 -6.03
N ASP A 55 -15.19 -5.56 -6.43
CA ASP A 55 -15.61 -6.84 -7.04
C ASP A 55 -16.45 -7.67 -6.05
N LEU A 56 -16.02 -7.71 -4.78
CA LEU A 56 -16.75 -8.42 -3.74
C LEU A 56 -18.14 -7.80 -3.48
N ASP A 57 -18.22 -6.47 -3.37
CA ASP A 57 -19.46 -5.75 -3.09
C ASP A 57 -20.48 -5.88 -4.23
N LYS A 58 -20.03 -5.91 -5.50
CA LYS A 58 -20.90 -6.19 -6.65
C LYS A 58 -21.58 -7.56 -6.56
N ARG A 59 -20.91 -8.54 -5.94
CA ARG A 59 -21.40 -9.92 -5.80
C ARG A 59 -22.20 -10.12 -4.52
N PHE A 60 -21.79 -9.44 -3.44
CA PHE A 60 -22.33 -9.59 -2.10
C PHE A 60 -22.43 -8.20 -1.45
N PRO A 61 -23.42 -7.38 -1.85
CA PRO A 61 -23.49 -6.00 -1.42
C PRO A 61 -23.79 -5.89 0.07
N CYS A 62 -23.03 -5.07 0.79
CA CYS A 62 -23.33 -4.72 2.18
C CYS A 62 -22.91 -3.29 2.54
N ARG A 63 -23.47 -2.78 3.64
CA ARG A 63 -23.20 -1.41 4.10
C ARG A 63 -21.73 -1.24 4.50
N GLU A 64 -21.17 -2.25 5.15
CA GLU A 64 -19.79 -2.26 5.64
C GLU A 64 -18.78 -2.16 4.49
N ASN A 65 -19.02 -2.88 3.38
CA ASN A 65 -18.20 -2.78 2.18
C ASN A 65 -18.23 -1.37 1.59
N ALA A 66 -19.41 -0.79 1.40
CA ALA A 66 -19.55 0.56 0.86
C ALA A 66 -18.83 1.61 1.72
N LEU A 67 -18.94 1.49 3.06
CA LEU A 67 -18.23 2.36 3.99
C LEU A 67 -16.71 2.18 3.90
N ALA A 68 -16.23 0.93 3.85
CA ALA A 68 -14.80 0.64 3.74
C ALA A 68 -14.21 1.16 2.41
N ILE A 69 -14.90 0.96 1.28
CA ILE A 69 -14.52 1.52 -0.02
C ILE A 69 -14.38 3.04 0.07
N THR A 70 -15.41 3.72 0.58
CA THR A 70 -15.40 5.18 0.73
C THR A 70 -14.20 5.67 1.54
N LYS A 71 -13.86 4.98 2.64
CA LYS A 71 -12.72 5.37 3.48
C LYS A 71 -11.37 5.09 2.85
N MET A 72 -11.24 4.01 2.08
CA MET A 72 -10.02 3.75 1.32
C MET A 72 -9.83 4.76 0.19
N GLU A 73 -10.89 5.17 -0.50
CA GLU A 73 -10.85 6.21 -1.53
C GLU A 73 -10.49 7.58 -0.94
N GLU A 74 -11.04 7.94 0.22
CA GLU A 74 -10.66 9.14 0.96
C GLU A 74 -9.17 9.13 1.35
N ALA A 75 -8.68 8.01 1.87
CA ALA A 75 -7.26 7.85 2.20
C ALA A 75 -6.37 8.00 0.94
N LEU A 76 -6.75 7.38 -0.17
CA LEU A 76 -6.03 7.49 -1.44
C LEU A 76 -5.99 8.93 -1.95
N MET A 77 -7.10 9.65 -1.86
CA MET A 77 -7.18 11.07 -2.21
C MET A 77 -6.19 11.91 -1.39
N TRP A 78 -6.11 11.68 -0.08
CA TRP A 78 -5.16 12.42 0.78
C TRP A 78 -3.70 12.09 0.46
N LEU A 79 -3.38 10.84 0.15
CA LEU A 79 -2.02 10.45 -0.27
C LEU A 79 -1.63 11.12 -1.59
N ASN A 80 -2.50 11.11 -2.58
CA ASN A 80 -2.28 11.80 -3.86
C ASN A 80 -2.12 13.30 -3.65
N LYS A 81 -2.97 13.91 -2.81
CA LYS A 81 -2.88 15.34 -2.50
C LYS A 81 -1.55 15.70 -1.85
N ARG A 82 -1.03 14.86 -0.96
CA ARG A 82 0.30 15.04 -0.36
C ARG A 82 1.39 15.04 -1.42
N THR A 83 1.33 14.11 -2.38
CA THR A 83 2.29 14.01 -3.49
C THR A 83 2.22 15.24 -4.39
N GLU A 84 1.03 15.66 -4.81
CA GLU A 84 0.81 16.90 -5.59
C GLU A 84 1.34 18.15 -4.88
N ASN A 85 1.10 18.27 -3.58
CA ASN A 85 1.60 19.38 -2.77
C ASN A 85 3.13 19.40 -2.72
N ARG A 86 3.79 18.24 -2.74
CA ARG A 86 5.26 18.17 -2.77
C ARG A 86 5.81 18.49 -4.15
N ILE A 87 5.13 18.04 -5.22
CA ILE A 87 5.46 18.38 -6.61
C ILE A 87 5.37 19.88 -6.84
N SER A 88 4.25 20.50 -6.46
CA SER A 88 4.01 21.95 -6.65
C SER A 88 5.02 22.82 -5.90
N ARG A 89 5.59 22.32 -4.81
CA ARG A 89 6.64 22.99 -4.02
C ARG A 89 8.07 22.66 -4.49
N GLY A 90 8.25 21.78 -5.48
CA GLY A 90 9.56 21.37 -5.99
C GLY A 90 10.41 20.54 -5.01
N VAL A 91 9.75 19.89 -4.02
CA VAL A 91 10.39 19.11 -2.94
C VAL A 91 10.12 17.60 -3.06
N GLU A 92 9.57 17.13 -4.18
CA GLU A 92 9.43 15.70 -4.43
C GLU A 92 10.80 15.00 -4.36
N GLY A 93 10.88 13.89 -3.62
CA GLY A 93 12.14 13.16 -3.39
C GLY A 93 13.16 13.83 -2.46
N LYS A 94 12.87 15.02 -1.91
CA LYS A 94 13.78 15.73 -0.98
C LYS A 94 13.26 15.67 0.46
N HIS A 95 14.14 15.47 1.44
CA HIS A 95 13.83 15.62 2.87
C HIS A 95 13.73 17.10 3.28
N ILE A 96 12.97 17.88 2.51
CA ILE A 96 12.70 19.29 2.79
C ILE A 96 11.20 19.36 3.11
N ILE A 97 10.88 19.98 4.25
CA ILE A 97 9.50 20.21 4.69
C ILE A 97 8.80 21.02 3.63
#